data_AF-M0HLK4-F1
#
_entry.id   AF-M0HLK4-F1
#
_cell.length_a   1.000
_cell.length_b   1.000
_cell.length_c   1.000
_cell.angle_alpha   90.00
_cell.angle_beta   90.00
_cell.angle_gamma   90.00
#
_symmetry.space_group_name_H-M   'P 1'
#
loop_
_entity.id
_entity.type
_entity.pdbx_description
1 polymer ?
#
loop_
_entity_poly.entity_id
_entity_poly.type
_entity_poly.pdbx_seq_one_letter_code
_entity_poly.pdbx_strand_id
1 'polypeptide(L)'
;MSMPRGENMFGGAHITRPDKSTGVMSDTADKTKSTHDTSWSANLEAPEHAESERRVVSDALDAIERTESGCHVNLVTHANHGHPEAYLYPVIEREFDDVDVAFVDQCGCGGFVTRVNV
;
A
#
# COMPACT_ATOMS: atom_id res chain seq x y z
N MET A 1 -3.72 -79.47 19.56
CA MET A 1 -5.11 -79.52 19.06
C MET A 1 -5.68 -78.12 19.05
N SER A 2 -6.55 -77.84 18.08
CA SER A 2 -7.41 -76.66 17.94
C SER A 2 -6.78 -75.38 17.37
N MET A 3 -6.97 -75.18 16.07
CA MET A 3 -7.58 -73.94 15.57
C MET A 3 -9.11 -74.07 15.74
N PRO A 4 -9.90 -72.99 15.98
CA PRO A 4 -10.30 -72.12 14.86
C PRO A 4 -10.66 -70.64 15.18
N ARG A 5 -10.65 -69.86 14.08
CA ARG A 5 -11.54 -68.76 13.66
C ARG A 5 -11.81 -67.56 14.58
N GLY A 6 -11.48 -66.39 14.05
CA GLY A 6 -12.08 -65.11 14.39
C GLY A 6 -11.86 -64.11 13.25
N GLU A 7 -12.75 -64.13 12.27
CA GLU A 7 -12.92 -63.10 11.24
C GLU A 7 -13.31 -61.77 11.90
N ASN A 8 -12.62 -60.68 11.57
CA ASN A 8 -13.18 -59.34 11.66
C ASN A 8 -12.67 -58.46 10.52
N MET A 9 -13.66 -58.01 9.75
CA MET A 9 -13.62 -57.01 8.69
C MET A 9 -13.21 -55.62 9.21
N PHE A 10 -13.11 -54.67 8.27
CA PHE A 10 -12.82 -53.24 8.40
C PHE A 10 -11.31 -52.95 8.42
N GLY A 11 -10.68 -52.42 7.38
CA GLY A 11 -11.12 -51.34 6.50
C GLY A 11 -10.25 -50.13 6.81
N GLY A 12 -9.29 -49.81 5.93
CA GLY A 12 -8.41 -48.66 6.12
C GLY A 12 -7.17 -48.73 5.24
N ALA A 13 -7.33 -48.38 3.96
CA ALA A 13 -6.23 -48.20 3.04
C ALA A 13 -5.31 -47.07 3.56
N HIS A 14 -4.08 -47.45 3.90
CA HIS A 14 -3.02 -46.55 4.32
C HIS A 14 -2.44 -45.89 3.07
N ILE A 15 -3.03 -44.76 2.64
CA ILE A 15 -2.47 -43.94 1.56
C ILE A 15 -1.27 -43.13 2.10
N THR A 16 -0.10 -43.48 1.59
CA THR A 16 1.16 -42.75 1.81
C THR A 16 1.06 -41.34 1.22
N ARG A 17 1.44 -40.35 2.03
CA ARG A 17 1.61 -38.94 1.66
C ARG A 17 2.70 -38.76 0.59
N PRO A 18 2.51 -37.89 -0.41
CA PRO A 18 3.61 -37.15 -1.01
C PRO A 18 3.76 -35.78 -0.32
N ASP A 19 4.96 -35.56 0.21
CA ASP A 19 5.49 -34.25 0.62
C ASP A 19 5.80 -33.38 -0.62
N LYS A 20 5.85 -32.06 -0.40
CA LYS A 20 6.52 -31.04 -1.21
C LYS A 20 5.77 -30.52 -2.44
N SER A 21 5.19 -29.32 -2.29
CA SER A 21 5.91 -28.08 -2.63
C SER A 21 4.92 -26.91 -2.62
N THR A 22 5.05 -26.09 -1.59
CA THR A 22 4.40 -24.79 -1.45
C THR A 22 4.87 -23.87 -2.58
N GLY A 23 4.17 -23.92 -3.70
CA GLY A 23 4.22 -22.87 -4.71
C GLY A 23 3.27 -21.76 -4.32
N VAL A 24 3.65 -20.92 -3.36
CA VAL A 24 3.06 -19.58 -3.23
C VAL A 24 3.53 -18.79 -4.44
N MET A 25 2.79 -18.93 -5.54
CA MET A 25 2.83 -17.92 -6.58
C MET A 25 2.06 -16.74 -6.00
N SER A 26 2.78 -15.85 -5.31
CA SER A 26 2.34 -14.48 -5.13
C SER A 26 2.24 -13.91 -6.53
N ASP A 27 1.05 -14.01 -7.11
CA ASP A 27 0.59 -13.16 -8.19
C ASP A 27 0.55 -11.75 -7.60
N THR A 28 1.73 -11.14 -7.47
CA THR A 28 1.87 -9.72 -7.23
C THR A 28 1.42 -9.12 -8.55
N ALA A 29 0.11 -8.92 -8.66
CA ALA A 29 -0.50 -8.25 -9.78
C ALA A 29 0.36 -7.03 -10.07
N ASP A 30 0.98 -7.06 -11.25
CA ASP A 30 1.72 -5.96 -11.84
C ASP A 30 0.76 -4.76 -11.88
N LYS A 31 0.79 -3.95 -10.83
CA LYS A 31 0.20 -2.62 -10.84
C LYS A 31 1.16 -1.84 -11.71
N THR A 32 0.98 -1.89 -13.02
CA THR A 32 1.58 -0.90 -13.90
C THR A 32 1.23 0.46 -13.28
N LYS A 33 2.24 1.12 -12.73
CA LYS A 33 2.14 2.48 -12.20
C LYS A 33 1.80 3.35 -13.40
N SER A 34 0.51 3.52 -13.69
CA SER A 34 0.10 4.48 -14.70
C SER A 34 0.44 5.87 -14.17
N THR A 35 1.21 6.61 -14.96
CA THR A 35 1.40 8.04 -14.78
C THR A 35 0.07 8.75 -15.07
N HIS A 36 -0.16 9.86 -14.39
CA HIS A 36 -1.32 10.71 -14.56
C HIS A 36 -0.91 11.94 -15.36
N ASP A 37 -1.43 12.00 -16.59
CA ASP A 37 -1.35 13.13 -17.51
C ASP A 37 -2.43 14.21 -17.27
N THR A 38 -3.18 14.09 -16.18
CA THR A 38 -4.15 15.11 -15.72
C THR A 38 -4.00 15.35 -14.22
N SER A 39 -4.41 16.53 -13.75
CA SER A 39 -4.34 16.85 -12.32
C SER A 39 -5.26 15.96 -11.50
N TRP A 40 -4.76 15.44 -10.37
CA TRP A 40 -5.46 14.44 -9.58
C TRP A 40 -5.21 14.61 -8.08
N SER A 41 -5.86 13.78 -7.25
CA SER A 41 -5.70 13.84 -5.79
C SER A 41 -5.34 12.46 -5.24
N ALA A 42 -4.29 12.40 -4.42
CA ALA A 42 -3.87 11.21 -3.71
C ALA A 42 -4.47 11.22 -2.30
N ASN A 43 -5.30 10.22 -2.00
CA ASN A 43 -5.94 10.07 -0.70
C ASN A 43 -5.03 9.32 0.27
N LEU A 44 -4.37 10.07 1.17
CA LEU A 44 -3.48 9.57 2.22
C LEU A 44 -4.14 9.69 3.62
N GLU A 45 -5.47 9.59 3.66
CA GLU A 45 -6.28 9.69 4.90
C GLU A 45 -6.67 8.30 5.47
N ALA A 46 -6.21 7.21 4.87
CA ALA A 46 -6.55 5.87 5.37
C ALA A 46 -5.99 5.61 6.78
N PRO A 47 -6.56 4.69 7.57
CA PRO A 47 -6.10 4.40 8.94
C PRO A 47 -4.59 4.09 9.03
N GLU A 48 -4.08 3.31 8.08
CA GLU A 48 -2.66 2.96 8.01
C GLU A 48 -1.74 4.19 7.80
N HIS A 49 -2.25 5.25 7.15
CA HIS A 49 -1.57 6.53 7.02
C HIS A 49 -1.62 7.31 8.33
N ALA A 50 -2.75 7.28 9.05
CA ALA A 50 -2.85 7.89 10.37
C ALA A 50 -1.91 7.24 11.40
N GLU A 51 -1.61 5.95 11.26
CA GLU A 51 -0.73 5.21 12.15
C GLU A 51 0.76 5.39 11.84
N SER A 52 1.12 5.82 10.62
CA SER A 52 2.52 5.90 10.19
C SER A 52 2.79 7.08 9.26
N GLU A 53 3.47 8.10 9.79
CA GLU A 53 3.95 9.26 9.03
C GLU A 53 4.85 8.82 7.86
N ARG A 54 5.70 7.82 8.08
CA ARG A 54 6.59 7.29 7.03
C ARG A 54 5.83 6.71 5.85
N ARG A 55 4.66 6.12 6.09
CA ARG A 55 3.80 5.62 5.01
C ARG A 55 3.19 6.77 4.22
N VAL A 56 2.76 7.83 4.89
CA VAL A 56 2.31 9.06 4.23
C VAL A 56 3.40 9.62 3.32
N VAL A 57 4.63 9.72 3.82
CA VAL A 57 5.76 10.22 3.03
C VAL A 57 6.03 9.31 1.83
N SER A 58 6.14 8.00 2.04
CA SER A 58 6.41 7.05 0.94
C SER A 58 5.35 7.14 -0.17
N ASP A 59 4.07 7.10 0.21
CA ASP A 59 2.97 7.09 -0.76
C ASP A 59 2.76 8.48 -1.40
N ALA A 60 3.16 9.56 -0.73
CA ALA A 60 3.19 10.89 -1.30
C ALA A 60 4.26 11.03 -2.40
N LEU A 61 5.48 10.56 -2.14
CA LEU A 61 6.55 10.57 -3.15
C LEU A 61 6.14 9.72 -4.36
N ASP A 62 5.54 8.55 -4.11
CA ASP A 62 4.97 7.67 -5.14
C ASP A 62 3.95 8.40 -6.02
N ALA A 63 3.08 9.21 -5.40
CA ALA A 63 2.07 9.99 -6.12
C ALA A 63 2.69 11.09 -6.98
N ILE A 64 3.74 11.76 -6.50
CA ILE A 64 4.47 12.80 -7.26
C ILE A 64 5.18 12.18 -8.46
N GLU A 65 5.90 11.06 -8.28
CA GLU A 65 6.55 10.33 -9.38
C GLU A 65 5.58 9.89 -10.47
N ARG A 66 4.32 9.64 -10.09
CA ARG A 66 3.26 9.23 -11.00
C ARG A 66 2.52 10.42 -11.62
N THR A 67 3.00 11.65 -11.46
CA THR A 67 2.38 12.83 -12.03
C THR A 67 3.27 13.33 -13.17
N GLU A 68 2.69 13.48 -14.37
CA GLU A 68 3.43 14.02 -15.51
C GLU A 68 3.74 15.51 -15.29
N SER A 69 4.86 15.98 -15.84
CA SER A 69 5.22 17.39 -15.80
C SER A 69 4.15 18.29 -16.46
N GLY A 70 3.90 19.44 -15.86
CA GLY A 70 2.80 20.34 -16.20
C GLY A 70 1.46 19.99 -15.52
N CYS A 71 1.42 18.92 -14.72
CA CYS A 71 0.27 18.56 -13.89
C CYS A 71 0.56 18.80 -12.40
N HIS A 72 -0.48 18.66 -11.58
CA HIS A 72 -0.35 18.73 -10.13
C HIS A 72 -1.10 17.58 -9.45
N VAL A 73 -0.59 17.19 -8.29
CA VAL A 73 -1.23 16.24 -7.39
C VAL A 73 -1.59 16.92 -6.08
N ASN A 74 -2.83 16.75 -5.63
CA ASN A 74 -3.24 17.15 -4.28
C ASN A 74 -3.06 15.96 -3.33
N LEU A 75 -2.10 16.07 -2.42
CA LEU A 75 -1.85 15.13 -1.33
C LEU A 75 -2.79 15.45 -0.17
N VAL A 76 -3.74 14.56 0.11
CA VAL A 76 -4.71 14.71 1.20
C VAL A 76 -4.24 13.85 2.37
N THR A 77 -3.74 14.47 3.42
CA THR A 77 -3.08 13.81 4.56
C THR A 77 -3.94 13.79 5.80
N HIS A 78 -3.83 12.74 6.60
CA HIS A 78 -4.58 12.63 7.86
C HIS A 78 -4.07 13.63 8.91
N ALA A 79 -4.98 14.19 9.70
CA ALA A 79 -4.70 15.15 10.78
C ALA A 79 -3.77 14.63 11.90
N ASN A 80 -3.53 13.32 11.98
CA ASN A 80 -2.95 12.68 13.18
C ASN A 80 -1.47 13.03 13.36
N HIS A 81 -0.78 13.33 12.26
CA HIS A 81 0.63 13.72 12.25
C HIS A 81 0.82 15.25 12.30
N GLY A 82 -0.28 16.01 12.39
CA GLY A 82 -0.24 17.47 12.36
C GLY A 82 -0.04 18.01 10.94
N HIS A 83 0.48 19.24 10.85
CA HIS A 83 0.60 19.94 9.58
C HIS A 83 1.71 19.33 8.70
N PRO A 84 1.44 19.02 7.41
CA PRO A 84 2.39 18.33 6.52
C PRO A 84 3.67 19.12 6.26
N GLU A 85 3.67 20.44 6.41
CA GLU A 85 4.89 21.27 6.32
C GLU A 85 6.00 20.82 7.27
N ALA A 86 5.67 20.26 8.44
CA ALA A 86 6.66 19.85 9.43
C ALA A 86 7.41 18.56 9.07
N TYR A 87 6.80 17.66 8.28
CA TYR A 87 7.35 16.33 8.03
C TYR A 87 7.41 15.92 6.56
N LEU A 88 6.54 16.47 5.71
CA LEU A 88 6.39 16.07 4.33
C LEU A 88 7.12 17.01 3.37
N TYR A 89 7.00 18.33 3.56
CA TYR A 89 7.56 19.31 2.62
C TYR A 89 9.08 19.22 2.53
N PRO A 90 9.83 19.14 3.66
CA PRO A 90 11.28 19.03 3.60
C PRO A 90 11.77 17.74 2.93
N VAL A 91 10.93 16.70 2.91
CA VAL A 91 11.25 15.46 2.19
C VAL A 91 10.99 15.64 0.71
N ILE A 92 9.84 16.19 0.31
CA ILE A 92 9.54 16.45 -1.10
C ILE A 92 10.59 17.35 -1.74
N GLU A 93 10.93 18.47 -1.10
CA GLU A 93 11.95 19.43 -1.59
C GLU A 93 13.36 18.83 -1.67
N ARG A 94 13.63 17.75 -0.94
CA ARG A 94 14.91 17.04 -1.00
C ARG A 94 14.95 15.99 -2.11
N GLU A 95 13.83 15.32 -2.37
CA GLU A 95 13.76 14.26 -3.38
C GLU A 95 13.47 14.81 -4.79
N PHE A 96 12.88 16.01 -4.90
CA PHE A 96 12.52 16.64 -6.17
C PHE A 96 12.97 18.11 -6.21
N ASP A 97 13.82 18.46 -7.16
CA ASP A 97 14.33 19.82 -7.33
C ASP A 97 13.40 20.74 -8.13
N ASP A 98 12.55 20.19 -9.00
CA ASP A 98 11.70 20.93 -9.96
C ASP A 98 10.20 20.85 -9.61
N VAL A 99 9.85 20.89 -8.32
CA VAL A 99 8.45 20.87 -7.87
C VAL A 99 8.11 22.09 -7.02
N ASP A 100 6.85 22.54 -7.12
CA ASP A 100 6.31 23.61 -6.29
C ASP A 100 5.29 23.03 -5.30
N VAL A 101 5.57 23.18 -4.00
CA VAL A 101 4.75 22.64 -2.91
C VAL A 101 3.98 23.78 -2.25
N ALA A 102 2.66 23.68 -2.24
CA ALA A 102 1.78 24.69 -1.67
C ALA A 102 0.70 24.08 -0.79
N PHE A 103 0.48 24.66 0.39
CA PHE A 103 -0.71 24.36 1.18
C PHE A 103 -1.95 24.94 0.51
N VAL A 104 -3.00 24.13 0.35
CA VAL A 104 -4.24 24.55 -0.31
C VAL A 104 -5.36 24.78 0.70
N ASP A 105 -5.65 23.79 1.54
CA ASP A 105 -6.79 23.84 2.45
C ASP A 105 -6.70 22.80 3.57
N GLN A 106 -7.53 22.96 4.59
CA GLN A 106 -7.79 21.95 5.62
C GLN A 106 -9.23 21.43 5.50
N CYS A 107 -9.37 20.13 5.29
CA CYS A 107 -10.67 19.48 5.22
C CYS A 107 -11.37 19.49 6.59
N GLY A 108 -12.70 19.49 6.61
CA GLY A 108 -13.51 19.49 7.84
C GLY A 108 -13.31 18.27 8.75
N CYS A 109 -12.70 17.18 8.25
CA CYS A 109 -12.25 16.05 9.06
C CYS A 109 -10.94 16.32 9.84
N GLY A 110 -10.31 17.47 9.59
CA GLY A 110 -9.01 17.86 10.12
C GLY A 110 -7.83 17.55 9.20
N GLY A 111 -8.04 16.79 8.12
CA GLY A 111 -6.99 16.45 7.15
C GLY A 111 -6.48 17.66 6.37
N PHE A 112 -5.24 17.60 5.87
CA PHE A 112 -4.58 18.71 5.19
C PHE A 112 -4.38 18.41 3.70
N VAL A 113 -4.68 19.39 2.86
CA VAL A 113 -4.50 19.31 1.41
C VAL A 113 -3.26 20.10 1.01
N THR A 114 -2.26 19.40 0.50
CA THR A 114 -1.05 19.98 -0.09
C THR A 114 -1.06 19.74 -1.58
N ARG A 115 -0.84 20.78 -2.39
CA ARG A 115 -0.64 20.64 -3.83
C ARG A 115 0.85 20.60 -4.14
N VAL A 116 1.23 19.67 -5.02
CA VAL A 116 2.55 19.60 -5.61
C VAL A 116 2.41 19.74 -7.12
N ASN A 117 3.00 20.77 -7.69
CA ASN A 117 3.10 20.96 -9.15
C ASN A 117 4.39 20.32 -9.64
N VAL A 118 4.30 19.48 -10.68
CA VAL A 118 5.42 18.76 -11.33
C VAL A 118 5.67 19.30 -12.73
#